data_AF-A0A959SAU3-F1
#
_entry.id   AF-A0A959SAU3-F1
#
_cell.length_a   1.000
_cell.length_b   1.000
_cell.length_c   1.000
_cell.angle_alpha   90.00
_cell.angle_beta   90.00
_cell.angle_gamma   90.00
#
_symmetry.space_group_name_H-M   'P 1'
#
loop_
_entity.id
_entity.type
_entity.pdbx_description
1 polymer ?
#
loop_
_entity_poly.entity_id
_entity_poly.type
_entity_poly.pdbx_seq_one_letter_code
_entity_poly.pdbx_strand_id
1 'polypeptide(L)'
;LLAGATFGAISAKAEGDRSVTIDQENFAKLAPADQRRVLEITERLEAMTVMDRSELDRAARKEVRQEFRALRSEVKEINRRAGGTVVYISTAGLIIIILLLILIL
;
A
#
# COMPACT_ATOMS: atom_id res chain seq x y z
N LEU A 1 -39.36 -4.07 -6.75
CA LEU A 1 -38.51 -2.86 -6.83
C LEU A 1 -37.16 -3.21 -6.23
N LEU A 2 -36.11 -3.00 -7.03
CA LEU A 2 -34.74 -3.46 -6.82
C LEU A 2 -34.02 -2.74 -5.68
N ALA A 3 -33.06 -3.48 -5.12
CA ALA A 3 -32.11 -3.19 -4.06
C ALA A 3 -31.49 -1.78 -4.04
N GLY A 4 -31.30 -1.26 -2.82
CA GLY A 4 -30.45 -0.12 -2.53
C GLY A 4 -29.65 -0.37 -1.25
N ALA A 5 -28.72 -1.32 -1.27
CA ALA A 5 -27.72 -1.44 -0.21
C ALA A 5 -26.61 -0.40 -0.49
N THR A 6 -26.71 0.76 0.14
CA THR A 6 -25.61 1.74 0.18
C THR A 6 -24.47 1.12 0.98
N PHE A 7 -23.42 0.67 0.28
CA PHE A 7 -22.14 0.32 0.89
C PHE A 7 -21.52 1.60 1.47
N GLY A 8 -21.79 1.88 2.74
CA GLY A 8 -21.06 2.86 3.51
C GLY A 8 -19.63 2.37 3.69
N ALA A 9 -18.66 3.14 3.19
CA ALA A 9 -17.24 2.87 3.38
C ALA A 9 -16.94 2.76 4.89
N ILE A 10 -16.62 1.56 5.35
CA ILE A 10 -16.11 1.32 6.70
C ILE A 10 -14.68 1.86 6.72
N SER A 11 -14.52 3.12 7.13
CA SER A 11 -13.21 3.68 7.46
C SER A 11 -12.85 3.23 8.88
N ALA A 12 -12.31 2.02 8.98
CA ALA A 12 -11.72 1.52 10.21
C ALA A 12 -10.32 2.13 10.36
N LYS A 13 -10.24 3.24 11.08
CA LYS A 13 -8.98 3.84 11.52
C LYS A 13 -8.38 2.97 12.63
N ALA A 14 -7.48 2.06 12.26
CA ALA A 14 -6.67 1.27 13.19
C ALA A 14 -5.30 1.92 13.42
N GLU A 15 -4.90 1.96 14.69
CA GLU A 15 -3.77 2.69 15.24
C GLU A 15 -2.45 1.93 15.03
N GLY A 16 -1.52 2.56 14.31
CA GLY A 16 -0.19 2.03 13.97
C GLY A 16 0.26 2.59 12.62
N ASP A 17 1.14 3.58 12.62
CA ASP A 17 1.63 4.37 11.47
C ASP A 17 2.36 3.54 10.40
N ARG A 18 1.59 2.70 9.70
CA ARG A 18 2.01 1.93 8.54
C ARG A 18 0.83 1.88 7.57
N SER A 19 0.45 3.02 7.03
CA SER A 19 -0.58 3.10 5.99
C SER A 19 0.01 2.77 4.63
N VAL A 20 -0.70 1.94 3.86
CA VAL A 20 -0.57 1.89 2.41
C VAL A 20 -1.51 2.96 1.85
N THR A 21 -1.06 3.77 0.90
CA THR A 21 -1.88 4.86 0.34
C THR A 21 -1.71 4.88 -1.16
N ILE A 22 -2.82 5.04 -1.88
CA ILE A 22 -2.82 5.13 -3.34
C ILE A 22 -2.92 6.60 -3.74
N ASP A 23 -2.03 7.05 -4.62
CA ASP A 23 -2.15 8.33 -5.33
C ASP A 23 -3.25 8.20 -6.39
N GLN A 24 -4.37 8.88 -6.18
CA GLN A 24 -5.53 8.74 -7.08
C GLN A 24 -5.27 9.31 -8.47
N GLU A 25 -4.46 10.36 -8.59
CA GLU A 25 -4.19 11.00 -9.88
C GLU A 25 -3.34 10.08 -10.76
N ASN A 26 -2.29 9.50 -10.20
CA ASN A 26 -1.41 8.58 -10.92
C ASN A 26 -2.07 7.22 -11.11
N PHE A 27 -2.90 6.77 -10.18
CA PHE A 27 -3.69 5.55 -10.32
C PHE A 27 -4.68 5.64 -11.49
N ALA A 28 -5.38 6.78 -11.64
CA ALA A 28 -6.32 6.97 -12.73
C ALA A 28 -5.67 6.92 -14.13
N LYS A 29 -4.37 7.21 -14.23
CA LYS A 29 -3.60 7.16 -15.49
C LYS A 29 -3.21 5.73 -15.89
N LEU A 30 -3.37 4.74 -15.00
CA LEU A 30 -3.02 3.35 -15.27
C LEU A 30 -4.05 2.65 -16.15
N ALA A 31 -3.62 1.60 -16.86
CA ALA A 31 -4.52 0.69 -17.54
C ALA A 31 -5.41 -0.08 -16.53
N PRO A 32 -6.64 -0.47 -16.89
CA PRO A 32 -7.56 -1.17 -15.97
C PRO A 32 -7.00 -2.45 -15.34
N ALA A 33 -6.10 -3.15 -16.04
CA ALA A 33 -5.41 -4.32 -15.49
C ALA A 33 -4.43 -3.93 -14.37
N ASP A 34 -3.61 -2.88 -14.58
CA ASP A 34 -2.66 -2.39 -13.58
C ASP A 34 -3.41 -1.77 -12.38
N GLN A 35 -4.54 -1.09 -12.60
CA GLN A 35 -5.38 -0.57 -11.52
C GLN A 35 -5.90 -1.67 -10.58
N ARG A 36 -6.46 -2.74 -11.14
CA ARG A 36 -6.91 -3.90 -10.35
C ARG A 36 -5.75 -4.50 -9.56
N ARG A 37 -4.59 -4.63 -10.20
CA ARG A 37 -3.41 -5.19 -9.55
C ARG A 37 -2.92 -4.32 -8.40
N VAL A 38 -2.91 -3.00 -8.56
CA VAL A 38 -2.58 -2.06 -7.48
C VAL A 38 -3.52 -2.20 -6.29
N LEU A 39 -4.83 -2.37 -6.53
CA LEU A 39 -5.81 -2.56 -5.45
C LEU A 39 -5.57 -3.86 -4.70
N GLU A 40 -5.38 -4.98 -5.41
CA GLU A 40 -5.07 -6.29 -4.80
C GLU A 40 -3.80 -6.23 -3.93
N ILE A 41 -2.73 -5.63 -4.45
CA ILE A 41 -1.47 -5.51 -3.72
C ILE A 41 -1.66 -4.62 -2.48
N THR A 42 -2.43 -3.54 -2.61
CA THR A 42 -2.70 -2.61 -1.51
C THR A 42 -3.44 -3.30 -0.38
N GLU A 43 -4.54 -3.99 -0.69
CA GLU A 43 -5.32 -4.77 0.28
C GLU A 43 -4.45 -5.81 1.00
N ARG A 44 -3.63 -6.55 0.24
CA ARG A 44 -2.75 -7.57 0.81
C ARG A 44 -1.67 -6.97 1.72
N LEU A 45 -1.08 -5.85 1.31
CA LEU A 45 -0.09 -5.14 2.11
C LEU A 45 -0.69 -4.56 3.39
N GLU A 46 -1.90 -4.01 3.34
CA GLU A 46 -2.64 -3.53 4.51
C GLU A 46 -2.88 -4.67 5.50
N ALA A 47 -3.43 -5.80 5.03
CA ALA A 47 -3.66 -6.99 5.84
C ALA A 47 -2.38 -7.48 6.52
N MET A 48 -1.26 -7.57 5.79
CA MET A 48 0.04 -7.95 6.37
C MET A 48 0.55 -6.97 7.42
N THR A 49 0.23 -5.69 7.26
CA THR A 49 0.80 -4.62 8.07
C THR A 49 0.14 -4.54 9.44
N VAL A 50 -1.16 -4.85 9.51
CA VAL A 50 -1.94 -4.91 10.75
C VAL A 50 -1.99 -6.28 11.41
N MET A 51 -1.52 -7.33 10.72
CA MET A 51 -1.45 -8.69 11.27
C MET A 51 -0.54 -8.76 12.50
N ASP A 52 -1.06 -9.33 13.60
CA ASP A 52 -0.24 -9.72 14.74
C ASP A 52 0.67 -10.90 14.37
N ARG A 53 1.95 -10.78 14.67
CA ARG A 53 3.01 -11.75 14.34
C ARG A 53 3.66 -12.34 15.59
N SER A 54 3.15 -12.01 16.78
CA SER A 54 3.69 -12.44 18.06
C SER A 54 3.69 -13.97 18.21
N GLU A 55 2.63 -14.62 17.73
CA GLU A 55 2.43 -16.08 17.80
C GLU A 55 3.04 -16.85 16.61
N LEU A 56 3.54 -16.14 15.59
CA LEU A 56 4.12 -16.79 14.42
C LEU A 56 5.51 -17.36 14.72
N ASP A 57 5.75 -18.58 14.24
CA ASP A 57 7.09 -19.18 14.30
C ASP A 57 8.08 -18.42 13.39
N ARG A 58 9.36 -18.81 13.46
CA ARG A 58 10.42 -18.13 12.69
C ARG A 58 10.25 -18.28 11.18
N ALA A 59 9.72 -19.42 10.71
CA ALA A 59 9.53 -19.72 9.29
C ALA A 59 8.35 -18.90 8.72
N ALA A 60 7.19 -18.93 9.38
CA ALA A 60 6.02 -18.14 9.01
C ALA A 60 6.31 -16.63 9.03
N ARG A 61 7.06 -16.14 10.03
CA ARG A 61 7.51 -14.73 10.02
C ARG A 61 8.42 -14.40 8.85
N LYS A 62 9.22 -15.35 8.36
CA LYS A 62 10.08 -15.15 7.19
C LYS A 62 9.26 -15.10 5.91
N GLU A 63 8.28 -15.98 5.75
CA GLU A 63 7.37 -16.01 4.60
C GLU A 63 6.60 -14.69 4.47
N VAL A 64 6.00 -14.22 5.56
CA VAL A 64 5.30 -12.92 5.59
C VAL A 64 6.22 -11.77 5.18
N ARG A 65 7.48 -11.77 5.64
CA ARG A 65 8.46 -10.75 5.22
C ARG A 65 8.85 -10.87 3.75
N GLN A 66 8.95 -12.09 3.22
CA GLN A 66 9.28 -12.33 1.82
C GLN A 66 8.14 -11.87 0.92
N GLU A 67 6.91 -12.24 1.25
CA GLU A 67 5.70 -11.83 0.53
C GLU A 67 5.56 -10.29 0.53
N PHE A 68 5.69 -9.67 1.71
CA PHE A 68 5.65 -8.21 1.85
C PHE A 68 6.73 -7.51 0.98
N ARG A 69 7.93 -8.07 0.89
CA ARG A 69 9.01 -7.52 0.04
C ARG A 69 8.72 -7.71 -1.44
N ALA A 70 8.15 -8.85 -1.84
CA ALA A 70 7.78 -9.11 -3.22
C ALA A 70 6.71 -8.11 -3.69
N LEU A 71 5.64 -7.95 -2.92
CA LEU A 71 4.57 -6.98 -3.19
C LEU A 71 5.08 -5.53 -3.23
N ARG A 72 6.00 -5.16 -2.33
CA ARG A 72 6.69 -3.86 -2.38
C ARG A 72 7.51 -3.67 -3.67
N SER A 73 8.18 -4.72 -4.15
CA SER A 73 8.94 -4.65 -5.41
C SER A 73 8.01 -4.42 -6.59
N GLU A 74 6.88 -5.14 -6.61
CA GLU A 74 5.87 -5.01 -7.66
C GLU A 74 5.28 -3.59 -7.70
N VAL A 75 4.91 -3.04 -6.55
CA VAL A 75 4.51 -1.62 -6.43
C VAL A 75 5.58 -0.67 -6.99
N LYS A 76 6.86 -0.92 -6.67
CA LYS A 76 7.97 -0.09 -7.17
C LYS A 76 8.13 -0.19 -8.70
N GLU A 77 7.83 -1.34 -9.29
CA GLU A 77 7.82 -1.53 -10.74
C GLU A 77 6.65 -0.81 -11.39
N ILE A 78 5.46 -0.88 -10.79
CA ILE A 78 4.28 -0.12 -11.23
C ILE A 78 4.57 1.39 -11.20
N ASN A 79 5.10 1.90 -10.08
CA ASN A 79 5.48 3.32 -9.93
C ASN A 79 6.51 3.76 -11.01
N ARG A 80 7.49 2.90 -11.32
CA ARG A 80 8.48 3.19 -12.37
C ARG A 80 7.85 3.25 -13.77
N ARG A 81 6.94 2.32 -14.08
CA ARG A 81 6.23 2.31 -15.37
C ARG A 81 5.26 3.49 -15.52
N ALA A 82 4.66 3.93 -14.41
CA ALA A 82 3.67 5.01 -14.39
C ALA A 82 4.29 6.42 -14.52
N GLY A 83 5.61 6.57 -14.42
CA GLY A 83 6.26 7.88 -14.42
C GLY A 83 5.96 8.74 -13.18
N GLY A 84 5.46 8.12 -12.11
CA GLY A 84 4.99 8.76 -10.89
C GLY A 84 4.73 7.75 -9.78
N THR A 85 4.51 8.21 -8.54
CA THR A 85 4.25 7.29 -7.43
C THR A 85 2.75 7.00 -7.36
N VAL A 86 2.36 5.74 -7.55
CA VAL A 86 0.97 5.28 -7.48
C VAL A 86 0.64 4.73 -6.10
N VAL A 87 1.56 4.02 -5.44
CA VAL A 87 1.35 3.47 -4.10
C VAL A 87 2.50 3.85 -3.15
N TYR A 88 2.13 4.39 -1.99
CA TYR A 88 2.97 4.75 -0.85
C TYR A 88 2.80 3.75 0.28
N ILE A 89 3.87 3.36 0.98
CA ILE A 89 3.79 2.42 2.12
C ILE A 89 4.64 2.96 3.29
N SER A 90 4.01 3.50 4.34
CA SER A 90 4.69 4.04 5.54
C SER A 90 5.28 2.89 6.38
N THR A 91 6.53 2.92 6.86
CA THR A 91 7.16 3.78 7.91
C THR A 91 8.26 4.75 7.43
N ALA A 92 8.52 4.84 6.13
CA ALA A 92 9.64 5.59 5.53
C ALA A 92 9.23 6.75 4.62
N GLY A 93 7.92 7.05 4.51
CA GLY A 93 7.43 8.23 3.77
C GLY A 93 7.93 9.56 4.35
N LEU A 94 8.10 9.61 5.68
CA LEU A 94 8.64 10.74 6.43
C LEU A 94 10.08 11.11 6.03
N ILE A 95 10.95 10.13 5.74
CA ILE A 95 12.37 10.37 5.43
C ILE A 95 12.55 11.08 4.08
N ILE A 96 11.70 10.75 3.09
CA ILE A 96 11.76 11.33 1.74
C ILE A 96 11.26 12.79 1.74
N ILE A 97 10.22 13.10 2.51
CA ILE A 97 9.74 14.48 2.68
C ILE A 97 10.79 15.33 3.40
N ILE A 98 11.43 14.80 4.45
CA ILE A 98 12.49 15.49 5.21
C ILE A 98 13.72 15.78 4.34
N LEU A 99 14.14 14.85 3.47
CA LEU A 99 15.26 15.05 2.55
C LEU A 99 15.01 16.18 1.54
N LEU A 100 13.78 16.31 1.05
CA LEU A 100 13.41 17.35 0.09
C LEU A 100 13.38 18.76 0.71
N LEU A 101 12.97 18.90 1.98
CA LEU A 101 12.99 20.19 2.69
C LEU A 101 14.42 20.72 2.93
N ILE A 102 15.39 19.83 3.10
CA ILE A 102 16.81 20.19 3.30
C ILE A 102 17.48 20.64 1.99
N LEU A 103 16.99 20.20 0.83
CA LEU A 103 17.53 20.58 -0.48
C LEU A 103 17.02 21.95 -0.97
N ILE A 104 15.90 22.43 -0.44
CA ILE A 104 15.20 23.65 -0.89
C ILE A 104 15.44 24.84 0.06
N LEU A 105 15.93 24.60 1.29
CA LEU A 105 16.40 25.60 2.26
C LEU A 105 17.88 25.91 2.05
#